data_AF-A0AA35SM57-F1
#
_entry.id   AF-A0AA35SM57-F1
#
_cell.length_a   1.000
_cell.length_b   1.000
_cell.length_c   1.000
_cell.angle_alpha   90.00
_cell.angle_beta   90.00
_cell.angle_gamma   90.00
#
_symmetry.space_group_name_H-M   'P 1'
#
loop_
_entity.id
_entity.type
_entity.pdbx_description
1 polymer ?
#
loop_
_entity_poly.entity_id
_entity_poly.type
_entity_poly.pdbx_seq_one_letter_code
_entity_poly.pdbx_strand_id
1 'polypeptide(L)'
;MSSMTSLKFRSELGNKPILIHCSDTVSRSGMFCAIATTIERCKTEGVVDVFQVVKALRVQKPGAVRTVGQYETVFDAVLVFLDSFETYSNFGQ
;
A
#
# COMPACT_ATOMS: atom_id res chain seq x y z
N MET A 1 -4.15 -24.40 -5.53
CA MET A 1 -4.14 -23.80 -4.17
C MET A 1 -3.55 -22.40 -4.29
N SER A 2 -4.39 -21.36 -4.35
CA SER A 2 -3.91 -19.97 -4.41
C SER A 2 -3.35 -19.56 -3.05
N SER A 3 -2.09 -19.12 -3.04
CA SER A 3 -1.37 -18.71 -1.84
C SER A 3 -1.99 -17.44 -1.26
N MET A 4 -2.70 -17.61 -0.15
CA MET A 4 -3.40 -16.57 0.60
C MET A 4 -2.36 -15.80 1.42
N THR A 5 -2.00 -14.59 0.96
CA THR A 5 -0.92 -13.80 1.55
C THR A 5 -1.44 -13.06 2.79
N SER A 6 -0.99 -13.47 3.97
CA SER A 6 -1.24 -12.75 5.22
C SER A 6 -0.21 -11.64 5.37
N LEU A 7 -0.59 -10.41 4.99
CA LEU A 7 0.20 -9.21 5.23
C LEU A 7 -0.22 -8.61 6.57
N LYS A 8 0.77 -8.38 7.45
CA LYS A 8 0.55 -7.77 8.76
C LYS A 8 0.28 -6.28 8.58
N PHE A 9 -0.98 -5.95 8.31
CA PHE A 9 -1.46 -4.58 8.37
C PHE A 9 -1.90 -4.27 9.80
N ARG A 10 -1.43 -3.15 10.37
CA ARG A 10 -1.75 -2.79 11.76
C ARG A 10 -3.17 -2.19 11.80
N SER A 11 -4.13 -3.03 12.15
CA SER A 11 -5.52 -2.64 12.36
C SER A 11 -5.71 -2.03 13.75
N GLU A 12 -6.58 -1.02 13.87
CA GLU A 12 -7.04 -0.48 15.15
C GLU A 12 -7.79 -1.53 16.01
N LEU A 13 -8.22 -2.65 15.40
CA LEU A 13 -8.88 -3.78 16.04
C LEU A 13 -7.90 -4.81 16.68
N GLY A 14 -6.62 -4.43 16.82
CA GLY A 14 -5.53 -5.27 17.31
C GLY A 14 -4.71 -5.89 16.18
N ASN A 15 -3.54 -6.47 16.52
CA ASN A 15 -2.55 -7.11 15.62
C ASN A 15 -3.07 -8.37 14.90
N LYS A 16 -4.32 -8.39 14.46
CA LYS A 16 -4.94 -9.45 13.67
C LYS A 16 -4.63 -9.23 12.19
N PRO A 17 -4.26 -10.29 11.45
CA PRO A 17 -4.01 -10.17 10.02
C PRO A 17 -5.28 -9.78 9.27
N ILE A 18 -5.15 -8.88 8.28
CA ILE A 18 -6.25 -8.48 7.40
C ILE A 18 -6.21 -9.34 6.14
N LEU A 19 -7.33 -9.99 5.82
CA LEU A 19 -7.48 -10.73 4.57
C LEU A 19 -7.85 -9.77 3.44
N ILE A 20 -7.01 -9.71 2.41
CA ILE A 20 -7.25 -8.93 1.20
C ILE A 20 -7.19 -9.88 0.01
N HIS A 21 -8.23 -9.88 -0.83
CA HIS A 21 -8.26 -10.70 -2.04
C HIS A 21 -8.79 -9.91 -3.25
N CYS A 22 -8.44 -10.39 -4.43
CA CYS A 22 -8.98 -9.94 -5.71
C CYS A 22 -9.15 -11.18 -6.61
N SER A 23 -9.44 -11.00 -7.90
CA SER A 23 -9.74 -12.12 -8.82
C SER A 23 -8.55 -13.06 -9.02
N ASP A 24 -7.36 -12.51 -9.19
CA ASP A 24 -6.10 -13.27 -9.30
C ASP A 24 -5.34 -13.33 -7.97
N THR A 25 -5.91 -12.73 -6.93
CA THR A 25 -5.31 -12.47 -5.61
C THR A 25 -4.00 -11.68 -5.63
N VAL A 26 -3.48 -11.24 -6.78
CA VAL A 26 -2.11 -10.71 -6.94
C VAL A 26 -2.09 -9.25 -7.34
N SER A 27 -2.85 -8.87 -8.36
CA SER A 27 -2.72 -7.55 -8.98
C SER A 27 -3.23 -6.45 -8.06
N ARG A 28 -4.55 -6.39 -7.85
CA ARG A 28 -5.20 -5.30 -7.09
C ARG A 28 -4.95 -5.41 -5.60
N SER A 29 -4.89 -6.63 -5.07
CA SER A 29 -4.51 -6.87 -3.67
C SER A 29 -3.07 -6.40 -3.41
N GLY A 30 -2.15 -6.64 -4.36
CA GLY A 30 -0.77 -6.16 -4.25
C GLY A 30 -0.69 -4.63 -4.30
N MET A 31 -1.42 -3.98 -5.20
CA MET A 31 -1.51 -2.51 -5.25
C MET A 31 -2.03 -1.93 -3.94
N PHE A 32 -3.13 -2.48 -3.41
CA PHE A 32 -3.69 -2.02 -2.14
C PHE A 32 -2.66 -2.12 -1.01
N CYS A 33 -1.98 -3.27 -0.90
CA CYS A 33 -0.96 -3.45 0.13
C CYS A 33 0.22 -2.48 -0.04
N ALA A 34 0.67 -2.23 -1.27
CA ALA A 34 1.74 -1.28 -1.55
C ALA A 34 1.36 0.16 -1.18
N ILE A 35 0.15 0.60 -1.53
CA ILE A 35 -0.36 1.93 -1.17
C ILE A 35 -0.45 2.05 0.36
N ALA A 36 -1.09 1.07 1.00
CA ALA A 36 -1.38 1.13 2.42
C ALA A 36 -0.09 1.10 3.27
N THR A 37 0.90 0.26 2.92
CA THR A 37 2.22 0.25 3.56
C THR A 37 3.00 1.54 3.31
N THR A 38 2.94 2.10 2.10
CA THR A 38 3.61 3.37 1.80
C THR A 38 3.01 4.52 2.62
N ILE A 39 1.68 4.59 2.72
CA ILE A 39 0.98 5.61 3.51
C ILE A 39 1.30 5.46 5.01
N GLU A 40 1.32 4.23 5.54
CA GLU A 40 1.68 4.00 6.94
C GLU A 40 3.09 4.51 7.24
N ARG A 41 4.07 4.14 6.39
CA ARG A 41 5.45 4.64 6.50
C ARG A 41 5.57 6.14 6.36
N CYS A 42 4.81 6.74 5.46
CA CYS A 42 4.75 8.19 5.34
C CYS A 42 4.25 8.85 6.63
N LYS A 43 3.23 8.29 7.28
CA LYS A 43 2.68 8.82 8.54
C LYS A 43 3.62 8.63 9.73
N THR A 44 4.33 7.50 9.80
CA THR A 44 5.16 7.16 10.97
C THR A 44 6.60 7.68 10.87
N GLU A 45 7.18 7.67 9.66
CA GLU A 45 8.60 7.96 9.42
C GLU A 45 8.81 9.23 8.58
N GLY A 46 7.76 9.75 7.93
CA GLY A 46 7.88 10.89 7.01
C GLY A 46 8.58 10.54 5.69
N VAL A 47 8.71 9.25 5.36
CA VAL A 47 9.45 8.77 4.18
C VAL A 47 8.50 8.06 3.22
N VAL A 48 8.64 8.37 1.93
CA VAL A 48 7.92 7.71 0.83
C VAL A 48 8.92 6.98 -0.06
N ASP A 49 8.89 5.65 -0.02
CA ASP A 49 9.71 4.79 -0.88
C ASP A 49 8.87 3.64 -1.45
N VAL A 50 8.16 3.94 -2.54
CA VAL A 50 7.30 2.97 -3.24
C VAL A 50 8.12 1.82 -3.83
N PHE A 51 9.37 2.07 -4.24
CA PHE A 51 10.22 1.05 -4.85
C PHE A 51 10.56 -0.05 -3.85
N GLN A 52 11.03 0.32 -2.66
CA GLN A 52 11.37 -0.67 -1.62
C GLN A 52 10.12 -1.39 -1.12
N VAL A 53 8.98 -0.71 -1.01
CA VAL A 53 7.71 -1.33 -0.63
C VAL A 53 7.28 -2.38 -1.65
N VAL A 54 7.27 -2.04 -2.95
CA VAL A 54 6.89 -2.99 -4.02
C VAL A 54 7.91 -4.13 -4.13
N LYS A 55 9.21 -3.84 -3.95
CA LYS A 55 10.27 -4.87 -3.92
C LYS A 55 10.03 -5.86 -2.77
N ALA A 56 9.79 -5.38 -1.55
CA ALA A 56 9.49 -6.22 -0.40
C ALA A 56 8.20 -7.03 -0.59
N LEU A 57 7.17 -6.41 -1.16
CA LEU A 57 5.91 -7.08 -1.48
C LEU A 57 6.11 -8.22 -2.49
N ARG A 58 6.95 -8.02 -3.51
CA ARG A 58 7.26 -9.05 -4.52
C ARG A 58 8.05 -10.23 -3.95
N VAL A 59 8.84 -10.03 -2.89
CA VAL A 59 9.49 -11.14 -2.17
C VAL A 59 8.45 -12.06 -1.54
N GLN A 60 7.38 -11.50 -0.97
CA GLN A 60 6.31 -12.28 -0.35
C GLN A 60 5.29 -12.81 -1.36
N LYS A 61 5.08 -12.06 -2.45
CA LYS A 61 4.07 -12.37 -3.46
C LYS A 61 4.58 -12.03 -4.86
N PRO A 62 5.19 -13.01 -5.54
CA PRO A 62 5.68 -12.83 -6.90
C PRO A 62 4.55 -12.37 -7.85
N GLY A 63 4.85 -11.37 -8.67
CA GLY A 63 3.90 -10.82 -9.65
C GLY A 63 3.02 -9.66 -9.15
N ALA A 64 3.15 -9.24 -7.89
CA ALA A 64 2.48 -8.02 -7.41
C ALA A 64 2.96 -6.77 -8.18
N VAL A 65 2.01 -5.91 -8.55
CA VAL A 65 2.24 -4.64 -9.28
C VAL A 65 3.06 -4.89 -10.56
N ARG A 66 2.55 -5.71 -11.48
CA ARG A 66 3.32 -6.24 -12.62
C ARG A 66 3.51 -5.23 -13.75
N THR A 67 2.51 -4.37 -13.97
CA THR A 67 2.51 -3.43 -15.09
C THR A 67 2.94 -2.03 -14.63
N VAL A 68 3.47 -1.25 -15.56
CA VAL A 68 3.84 0.15 -15.31
C VAL A 68 2.62 0.95 -14.85
N GLY A 69 1.47 0.81 -15.50
CA GLY A 69 0.24 1.50 -15.09
C GLY A 69 -0.22 1.16 -13.66
N GLN A 70 -0.01 -0.07 -13.19
CA GLN A 70 -0.29 -0.42 -11.79
C GLN A 70 0.68 0.27 -10.83
N TYR A 71 1.94 0.42 -11.22
CA TYR A 71 2.95 1.12 -10.44
C TYR A 71 2.65 2.63 -10.39
N GLU A 72 2.31 3.24 -11.53
CA GLU A 72 1.85 4.63 -11.63
C GLU A 72 0.63 4.87 -10.74
N THR A 73 -0.37 3.98 -10.78
CA THR A 73 -1.55 4.08 -9.91
C THR A 73 -1.19 4.07 -8.42
N VAL A 74 -0.15 3.33 -8.01
CA VAL A 74 0.32 3.35 -6.61
C VAL A 74 0.93 4.71 -6.26
N PHE A 75 1.72 5.31 -7.17
CA PHE A 75 2.24 6.66 -6.97
C PHE A 75 1.12 7.70 -6.91
N ASP A 76 0.20 7.68 -7.86
CA ASP A 76 -0.93 8.61 -7.92
C ASP A 76 -1.77 8.56 -6.64
N ALA A 77 -2.07 7.36 -6.14
CA ALA A 77 -2.82 7.20 -4.91
C ALA A 77 -2.08 7.76 -3.68
N VAL A 78 -0.75 7.60 -3.62
CA VAL A 78 0.07 8.17 -2.53
C VAL A 78 0.15 9.69 -2.66
N LEU A 79 0.28 10.23 -3.88
CA LEU A 79 0.30 11.68 -4.13
C LEU A 79 -1.02 12.33 -3.75
N VAL A 80 -2.16 11.74 -4.13
CA VAL A 80 -3.49 12.23 -3.72
C VAL A 80 -3.64 12.23 -2.20
N PHE A 81 -3.09 11.21 -1.53
CA PHE A 81 -3.08 11.17 -0.07
C PHE A 81 -2.24 12.32 0.53
N LEU A 82 -1.06 12.60 0.00
CA LEU A 82 -0.20 13.70 0.46
C LEU A 82 -0.84 15.07 0.22
N ASP A 83 -1.39 15.30 -0.96
CA ASP A 83 -2.06 16.55 -1.35
C ASP A 83 -3.28 16.84 -0.46
N SER A 84 -4.03 15.80 -0.10
CA SER A 84 -5.11 15.94 0.88
C SER A 84 -4.59 16.43 2.25
N PHE A 85 -3.41 15.97 2.69
CA PHE A 85 -2.81 16.40 3.94
C PHE A 85 -2.39 17.89 3.93
N GLU A 86 -1.82 18.37 2.83
CA GLU A 86 -1.50 19.79 2.65
C GLU A 86 -2.77 20.66 2.66
N THR A 87 -3.84 20.19 2.00
CA THR A 87 -5.12 20.90 1.95
C THR A 87 -5.76 21.03 3.34
N TYR A 88 -5.68 20.00 4.20
CA TYR A 88 -6.19 20.05 5.58
C TYR A 88 -5.24 20.70 6.58
N SER A 89 -3.97 20.93 6.24
CA SER A 89 -3.03 21.68 7.09
C SER A 89 -3.46 23.15 7.27
N ASN A 90 -4.23 23.69 6.32
CA ASN A 90 -4.70 25.08 6.34
C ASN A 90 -5.95 25.34 7.21
N PHE A 91 -6.64 24.30 7.69
CA PHE A 91 -7.83 24.44 8.55
C PHE A 91 -7.53 24.28 10.05
N GLY A 92 -6.27 24.07 10.41
CA GLY A 92 -5.82 23.86 11.79
C GLY A 92 -5.25 25.09 12.51
N GLN A 93 -5.47 26.31 11.99
CA GLN A 93 -5.06 27.57 12.62
C GLN A 93 -6.25 28.34 13.20
#